data_AF-A0A6N9E4R6-F1
#
_entry.id   AF-A0A6N9E4R6-F1
#
_cell.length_a   1.000
_cell.length_b   1.000
_cell.length_c   1.000
_cell.angle_alpha   90.00
_cell.angle_beta   90.00
_cell.angle_gamma   90.00
#
_symmetry.space_group_name_H-M   'P 1'
#
loop_
_entity.id
_entity.type
_entity.pdbx_description
1 polymer ?
#
loop_
_entity_poly.entity_id
_entity_poly.type
_entity_poly.pdbx_seq_one_letter_code
_entity_poly.pdbx_strand_id
1 'polypeptide(L)'
;MPTWGEILTELNKSSTPAGTPDYDRVRRQYLQRLRELTGRAVILYATAWLESRPIPPAELQVGLPDIQGLMEAVSNLRERDLDLIIHSPGGSAEAAESLVEYIRKRFDHVRVFAPVAAMSAATMMALSANELVMGQHSQLGPIDPQFIIYTPEGARSAPAKAILNQFELAKRECRTPENLAAWMPILRTYAPGLLTQCEDSQRLASGMVAGWLERYMFSGEEDAKEKSKTVADWFADYESFHSHGRRVGRDQARAVGVKVVDLEDDAQLQDAVLSVHHATMHTFAGTPAQKIIENYHGRAWVRMGGSFINIPAAKPIQTGNRAERRRQQKGRK
;
A
#
# COMPACT_ATOMS: atom_id res chain seq x y z
N MET A 1 12.77 17.56 -19.86
CA MET A 1 12.28 16.58 -18.89
C MET A 1 11.52 15.54 -19.65
N PRO A 2 11.84 14.23 -19.58
CA PRO A 2 11.04 13.21 -20.20
C PRO A 2 9.62 13.23 -19.62
N THR A 3 8.74 13.98 -20.26
CA THR A 3 7.32 13.95 -19.95
C THR A 3 6.81 12.53 -20.18
N TRP A 4 5.63 12.21 -19.65
CA TRP A 4 4.96 10.93 -19.92
C TRP A 4 5.02 10.52 -21.41
N GLY A 5 4.78 11.46 -22.33
CA GLY A 5 4.80 11.22 -23.78
C GLY A 5 6.21 11.05 -24.36
N GLU A 6 7.21 11.74 -23.82
CA GLU A 6 8.61 11.56 -24.23
C GLU A 6 9.14 10.18 -23.84
N ILE A 7 8.82 9.69 -22.64
CA ILE A 7 9.18 8.32 -22.22
C ILE A 7 8.44 7.29 -23.08
N LEU A 8 7.17 7.53 -23.43
CA LEU A 8 6.46 6.65 -24.36
C LEU A 8 7.15 6.60 -25.74
N THR A 9 7.62 7.74 -26.21
CA THR A 9 8.38 7.84 -27.48
C THR A 9 9.70 7.09 -27.40
N GLU A 10 10.41 7.19 -26.28
CA GLU A 10 11.63 6.42 -26.02
C GLU A 10 11.36 4.91 -25.96
N LEU A 11 10.31 4.49 -25.27
CA LEU A 11 9.86 3.10 -25.19
C LEU A 11 9.53 2.53 -26.57
N ASN A 12 8.81 3.28 -27.40
CA ASN A 12 8.47 2.85 -28.76
C ASN A 12 9.69 2.75 -29.69
N LYS A 13 10.80 3.43 -29.37
CA LYS A 13 12.08 3.30 -30.07
C LYS A 13 12.97 2.20 -29.49
N SER A 14 12.63 1.72 -28.30
CA SER A 14 13.31 0.60 -27.66
C SER A 14 12.74 -0.73 -28.18
N SER A 15 13.57 -1.76 -28.19
CA SER A 15 13.09 -3.10 -28.55
C SER A 15 13.88 -4.18 -27.82
N THR A 16 13.16 -5.18 -27.31
CA THR A 16 13.74 -6.43 -26.86
C THR A 16 14.15 -7.28 -28.07
N PRO A 17 14.94 -8.36 -27.89
CA PRO A 17 15.23 -9.31 -28.97
C PRO A 17 13.97 -9.93 -29.60
N ALA A 18 12.83 -9.89 -28.90
CA ALA A 18 11.52 -10.37 -29.38
C ALA A 18 10.72 -9.30 -30.15
N GLY A 19 11.26 -8.09 -30.36
CA GLY A 19 10.61 -7.03 -31.13
C GLY A 19 9.57 -6.21 -30.34
N THR A 20 9.42 -6.44 -29.04
CA THR A 20 8.50 -5.68 -28.16
C THR A 20 9.21 -4.51 -27.47
N PRO A 21 8.49 -3.45 -27.04
CA PRO A 21 9.10 -2.37 -26.26
C PRO A 21 9.82 -2.89 -25.00
N ASP A 22 11.01 -2.34 -24.73
CA ASP A 22 11.87 -2.75 -23.61
C ASP A 22 11.64 -1.87 -22.38
N TYR A 23 10.57 -2.20 -21.64
CA TYR A 23 10.16 -1.49 -20.42
C TYR A 23 11.22 -1.52 -19.32
N ASP A 24 11.92 -2.65 -19.16
CA ASP A 24 12.93 -2.82 -18.12
C ASP A 24 14.15 -1.96 -18.40
N ARG A 25 14.64 -1.93 -19.63
CA ARG A 25 15.78 -1.08 -20.00
C ARG A 25 15.51 0.40 -19.72
N VAL A 26 14.36 0.90 -20.15
CA VAL A 26 14.00 2.33 -19.94
C VAL A 26 13.81 2.63 -18.45
N ARG A 27 13.09 1.79 -17.70
CA ARG A 27 12.91 1.99 -16.25
C ARG A 27 14.24 1.95 -15.48
N ARG A 28 15.10 0.97 -15.77
CA ARG A 28 16.41 0.81 -15.12
C ARG A 28 17.37 1.96 -15.45
N GLN A 29 17.33 2.47 -16.68
CA GLN A 29 18.10 3.66 -17.07
C GLN A 29 17.78 4.85 -16.16
N TYR A 30 16.51 5.11 -15.87
CA TYR A 30 16.11 6.22 -15.00
C TYR A 30 16.43 5.96 -13.52
N LEU A 31 16.34 4.71 -13.05
CA LEU A 31 16.79 4.35 -11.70
C LEU A 31 18.29 4.58 -11.52
N GLN A 32 19.09 4.20 -12.53
CA GLN A 32 20.53 4.44 -12.54
C GLN A 32 20.84 5.94 -12.58
N ARG A 33 20.14 6.72 -13.40
CA ARG A 33 20.31 8.18 -13.45
C ARG A 33 20.01 8.85 -12.10
N LEU A 34 18.97 8.40 -11.39
CA LEU A 34 18.67 8.91 -10.05
C LEU A 34 19.80 8.57 -9.07
N ARG A 35 20.33 7.33 -9.11
CA ARG A 35 21.48 6.91 -8.29
C ARG A 35 22.71 7.77 -8.57
N GLU A 36 23.01 8.05 -9.84
CA GLU A 36 24.15 8.86 -10.25
C GLU A 36 24.01 10.30 -9.74
N LEU A 37 22.79 10.85 -9.77
CA LEU A 37 22.50 12.19 -9.28
C LEU A 37 22.63 12.31 -7.75
N THR A 38 22.07 11.36 -7.00
CA THR A 38 21.95 11.50 -5.54
C THR A 38 23.11 10.90 -4.76
N GLY A 39 23.86 9.95 -5.35
CA GLY A 39 24.89 9.23 -4.62
C GLY A 39 24.37 8.10 -3.72
N ARG A 40 23.05 7.97 -3.58
CA ARG A 40 22.37 7.10 -2.59
C ARG A 40 21.84 5.84 -3.25
N ALA A 41 21.76 4.72 -2.53
CA ALA A 41 21.07 3.55 -3.06
C ALA A 41 19.64 3.93 -3.44
N VAL A 42 19.14 3.45 -4.58
CA VAL A 42 17.77 3.69 -5.04
C VAL A 42 17.00 2.38 -5.07
N ILE A 43 15.86 2.35 -4.38
CA ILE A 43 14.89 1.25 -4.46
C ILE A 43 13.53 1.81 -4.86
N LEU A 44 12.91 1.18 -5.85
CA LEU A 44 11.53 1.40 -6.26
C LEU A 44 10.64 0.36 -5.59
N TYR A 45 9.59 0.82 -4.93
CA TYR A 45 8.46 0.01 -4.46
C TYR A 45 7.18 0.58 -5.08
N ALA A 46 6.64 -0.11 -6.09
CA ALA A 46 5.49 0.39 -6.83
C ALA A 46 4.46 -0.71 -7.12
N THR A 47 3.19 -0.32 -7.16
CA THR A 47 2.06 -1.18 -7.51
C THR A 47 1.26 -0.59 -8.65
N ALA A 48 0.57 -1.43 -9.40
CA ALA A 48 -0.28 -1.08 -10.54
C ALA A 48 -1.68 -0.59 -10.12
N TRP A 49 -1.84 -0.01 -8.92
CA TRP A 49 -3.16 0.31 -8.35
C TRP A 49 -3.94 1.43 -9.06
N LEU A 50 -3.28 2.19 -9.94
CA LEU A 50 -3.93 3.17 -10.79
C LEU A 50 -4.35 2.60 -12.16
N GLU A 51 -4.03 1.34 -12.44
CA GLU A 51 -4.40 0.70 -13.69
C GLU A 51 -5.90 0.35 -13.72
N SER A 52 -6.54 0.61 -14.86
CA SER A 52 -7.97 0.30 -15.04
C SER A 52 -8.26 -1.19 -15.20
N ARG A 53 -7.24 -2.03 -15.44
CA ARG A 53 -7.44 -3.47 -15.58
C ARG A 53 -7.79 -4.11 -14.23
N PRO A 54 -8.59 -5.19 -14.20
CA PRO A 54 -8.94 -5.85 -12.95
C PRO A 54 -7.70 -6.55 -12.36
N ILE A 55 -7.22 -6.04 -11.23
CA ILE A 55 -6.14 -6.65 -10.45
C ILE A 55 -6.71 -7.02 -9.08
N PRO A 56 -6.52 -8.28 -8.62
CA PRO A 56 -6.97 -8.66 -7.28
C PRO A 56 -6.36 -7.74 -6.22
N PRO A 57 -7.14 -7.18 -5.28
CA PRO A 57 -6.62 -6.24 -4.28
C PRO A 57 -5.43 -6.79 -3.48
N ALA A 58 -5.42 -8.10 -3.19
CA ALA A 58 -4.33 -8.76 -2.48
C ALA A 58 -2.96 -8.64 -3.20
N GLU A 59 -2.95 -8.46 -4.52
CA GLU A 59 -1.72 -8.30 -5.31
C GLU A 59 -1.19 -6.86 -5.30
N LEU A 60 -2.03 -5.89 -4.95
CA LEU A 60 -1.70 -4.47 -4.89
C LEU A 60 -1.33 -4.01 -3.47
N GLN A 61 -1.78 -4.75 -2.45
CA GLN A 61 -1.56 -4.38 -1.05
C GLN A 61 -0.12 -4.60 -0.62
N VAL A 62 0.41 -3.72 0.25
CA VAL A 62 1.59 -4.00 1.07
C VAL A 62 1.32 -5.27 1.89
N GLY A 63 2.12 -6.30 1.67
CA GLY A 63 1.95 -7.60 2.30
C GLY A 63 3.28 -8.24 2.67
N LEU A 64 3.26 -9.18 3.62
CA LEU A 64 4.48 -9.85 4.08
C LEU A 64 5.31 -10.50 2.96
N PRO A 65 4.73 -11.06 1.87
CA PRO A 65 5.51 -11.59 0.75
C PRO A 65 6.45 -10.56 0.10
N ASP A 66 6.17 -9.26 0.23
CA ASP A 66 7.00 -8.18 -0.31
C ASP A 66 8.40 -8.14 0.30
N ILE A 67 8.61 -8.78 1.46
CA ILE A 67 9.94 -8.95 2.06
C ILE A 67 10.89 -9.68 1.11
N GLN A 68 10.39 -10.62 0.30
CA GLN A 68 11.20 -11.33 -0.70
C GLN A 68 11.70 -10.35 -1.78
N GLY A 69 10.85 -9.42 -2.19
CA GLY A 69 11.24 -8.39 -3.14
C GLY A 69 12.23 -7.39 -2.56
N LEU A 70 12.08 -7.01 -1.29
CA LEU A 70 13.10 -6.20 -0.61
C LEU A 70 14.43 -6.95 -0.45
N MET A 71 14.42 -8.25 -0.12
CA MET A 71 15.65 -9.04 -0.05
C MET A 71 16.39 -9.09 -1.40
N GLU A 72 15.65 -9.22 -2.50
CA GLU A 72 16.21 -9.17 -3.85
C GLU A 72 16.76 -7.77 -4.20
N ALA A 73 15.98 -6.72 -3.94
CA ALA A 73 16.37 -5.34 -4.24
C ALA A 73 17.50 -4.82 -3.34
N VAL A 74 17.61 -5.28 -2.10
CA VAL A 74 18.69 -4.90 -1.18
C VAL A 74 19.99 -5.65 -1.47
N SER A 75 19.90 -6.79 -2.14
CA SER A 75 21.07 -7.60 -2.49
C SER A 75 22.12 -6.79 -3.26
N ASN A 76 23.38 -6.91 -2.85
CA ASN A 76 24.56 -6.25 -3.44
C ASN A 76 24.61 -4.72 -3.38
N LEU A 77 23.67 -4.06 -2.71
CA LEU A 77 23.81 -2.64 -2.38
C LEU A 77 24.93 -2.47 -1.36
N ARG A 78 25.73 -1.41 -1.47
CA ARG A 78 26.84 -1.12 -0.52
C ARG A 78 26.61 0.15 0.27
N GLU A 79 25.83 1.06 -0.28
CA GLU A 79 25.44 2.33 0.30
C GLU A 79 24.68 2.12 1.60
N ARG A 80 24.86 3.04 2.55
CA ARG A 80 24.12 3.09 3.81
C ARG A 80 22.95 4.08 3.76
N ASP A 81 22.90 4.85 2.68
CA ASP A 81 21.90 5.88 2.43
C ASP A 81 20.96 5.42 1.32
N LEU A 82 19.66 5.47 1.59
CA LEU A 82 18.60 5.02 0.70
C LEU A 82 17.73 6.18 0.23
N ASP A 83 17.41 6.15 -1.06
CA ASP A 83 16.31 6.82 -1.74
C ASP A 83 15.26 5.77 -2.08
N LEU A 84 14.16 5.77 -1.34
CA LEU A 84 13.07 4.81 -1.50
C LEU A 84 11.89 5.49 -2.19
N ILE A 85 11.55 5.04 -3.40
CA ILE A 85 10.40 5.55 -4.15
C ILE A 85 9.20 4.66 -3.83
N ILE A 86 8.13 5.24 -3.28
CA ILE A 86 6.92 4.50 -2.90
C ILE A 86 5.72 4.96 -3.75
N HIS A 87 5.06 3.99 -4.38
CA HIS A 87 3.76 4.20 -5.02
C HIS A 87 2.81 3.03 -4.75
N SER A 88 1.90 3.19 -3.78
CA SER A 88 1.09 2.08 -3.29
C SER A 88 -0.21 2.52 -2.62
N PRO A 89 -1.29 1.71 -2.71
CA PRO A 89 -2.54 1.92 -1.98
C PRO A 89 -2.44 1.62 -0.48
N GLY A 90 -1.29 1.13 0.01
CA GLY A 90 -1.17 0.61 1.37
C GLY A 90 -1.49 -0.87 1.45
N GLY A 91 -1.87 -1.37 2.63
CA GLY A 91 -2.02 -2.80 2.90
C GLY A 91 -1.98 -3.09 4.40
N SER A 92 -1.28 -4.15 4.80
CA SER A 92 -1.13 -4.53 6.22
C SER A 92 -0.10 -3.65 6.95
N ALA A 93 -0.48 -3.18 8.14
CA ALA A 93 0.40 -2.44 9.04
C ALA A 93 1.58 -3.31 9.54
N GLU A 94 1.32 -4.58 9.85
CA GLU A 94 2.30 -5.55 10.30
C GLU A 94 3.30 -5.91 9.19
N ALA A 95 2.82 -6.00 7.95
CA ALA A 95 3.70 -6.12 6.79
C ALA A 95 4.59 -4.88 6.66
N ALA A 96 4.01 -3.68 6.73
CA ALA A 96 4.79 -2.44 6.71
C ALA A 96 5.86 -2.41 7.83
N GLU A 97 5.52 -2.81 9.05
CA GLU A 97 6.50 -2.94 10.15
C GLU A 97 7.67 -3.86 9.77
N SER A 98 7.37 -5.06 9.27
CA SER A 98 8.40 -6.02 8.85
C SER A 98 9.32 -5.45 7.76
N LEU A 99 8.75 -4.74 6.78
CA LEU A 99 9.51 -4.09 5.70
C LEU A 99 10.37 -2.93 6.23
N VAL A 100 9.81 -2.08 7.10
CA VAL A 100 10.51 -0.95 7.72
C VAL A 100 11.67 -1.44 8.56
N GLU A 101 11.48 -2.46 9.41
CA GLU A 101 12.55 -3.03 10.21
C GLU A 101 13.69 -3.59 9.34
N TYR A 102 13.34 -4.27 8.24
CA TYR A 102 14.33 -4.80 7.31
C TYR A 102 15.15 -3.69 6.65
N ILE A 103 14.48 -2.64 6.16
CA ILE A 103 15.13 -1.45 5.59
C ILE A 103 16.04 -0.80 6.64
N ARG A 104 15.55 -0.59 7.85
CA ARG A 104 16.28 0.10 8.93
C ARG A 104 17.45 -0.70 9.50
N LYS A 105 17.45 -2.03 9.40
CA LYS A 105 18.65 -2.86 9.69
C LYS A 105 19.75 -2.67 8.64
N ARG A 106 19.39 -2.26 7.42
CA ARG A 106 20.33 -2.11 6.31
C ARG A 106 20.79 -0.68 6.09
N PHE A 107 19.94 0.32 6.28
CA PHE A 107 20.21 1.71 5.91
C PHE A 107 20.12 2.65 7.10
N ASP A 108 21.09 3.55 7.20
CA ASP A 108 21.24 4.49 8.30
C ASP A 108 20.39 5.74 8.04
N HIS A 109 20.41 6.25 6.81
CA HIS A 109 19.58 7.36 6.36
C HIS A 109 18.64 6.94 5.23
N VAL A 110 17.33 7.11 5.43
CA VAL A 110 16.30 6.79 4.44
C VAL A 110 15.56 8.07 4.08
N ARG A 111 15.57 8.40 2.79
CA ARG A 111 14.75 9.44 2.19
C ARG A 111 13.67 8.77 1.35
N VAL A 112 12.41 9.13 1.59
CA VAL A 112 11.29 8.57 0.82
C VAL A 112 10.81 9.59 -0.20
N PHE A 113 10.59 9.13 -1.43
CA PHE A 113 9.87 9.86 -2.47
C PHE A 113 8.47 9.27 -2.61
N ALA A 114 7.45 10.12 -2.61
CA ALA A 114 6.08 9.74 -2.94
C ALA A 114 5.65 10.48 -4.21
N PRO A 115 6.07 10.04 -5.42
CA PRO A 115 5.89 10.84 -6.64
C PRO A 115 4.44 11.26 -6.85
N VAL A 116 3.52 10.28 -6.83
CA VAL A 116 2.08 10.55 -6.93
C VAL A 116 1.39 10.28 -5.61
N ALA A 117 1.46 9.05 -5.10
CA ALA A 117 0.65 8.67 -3.95
C ALA A 117 1.20 7.47 -3.18
N ALA A 118 1.22 7.58 -1.86
CA ALA A 118 1.50 6.51 -0.91
C ALA A 118 0.44 6.56 0.21
N MET A 119 -0.47 5.58 0.24
CA MET A 119 -1.65 5.59 1.12
C MET A 119 -1.53 4.56 2.25
N SER A 120 -2.20 4.80 3.38
CA SER A 120 -2.36 3.81 4.46
C SER A 120 -1.01 3.21 4.91
N ALA A 121 -0.82 1.89 4.84
CA ALA A 121 0.46 1.25 5.20
C ALA A 121 1.68 1.83 4.44
N ALA A 122 1.50 2.30 3.20
CA ALA A 122 2.56 2.96 2.45
C ALA A 122 2.88 4.37 2.98
N THR A 123 1.89 5.08 3.54
CA THR A 123 2.13 6.30 4.33
C THR A 123 2.91 5.97 5.60
N MET A 124 2.57 4.88 6.30
CA MET A 124 3.32 4.45 7.48
C MET A 124 4.80 4.18 7.16
N MET A 125 5.08 3.50 6.03
CA MET A 125 6.44 3.30 5.53
C MET A 125 7.12 4.64 5.20
N ALA A 126 6.42 5.58 4.58
CA ALA A 126 6.95 6.90 4.24
C ALA A 126 7.31 7.73 5.49
N LEU A 127 6.45 7.70 6.52
CA LEU A 127 6.69 8.36 7.81
C LEU A 127 7.78 7.68 8.64
N SER A 128 8.17 6.45 8.28
CA SER A 128 9.33 5.80 8.89
C SER A 128 10.67 6.35 8.44
N ALA A 129 10.70 7.26 7.45
CA ALA A 129 11.91 7.86 6.86
C ALA A 129 12.56 8.94 7.74
N ASN A 130 13.77 9.36 7.41
CA ASN A 130 14.43 10.53 8.02
C ASN A 130 13.86 11.83 7.45
N GLU A 131 13.49 11.82 6.17
CA GLU A 131 12.85 12.94 5.49
C GLU A 131 12.00 12.42 4.32
N LEU A 132 11.00 13.21 3.94
CA LEU A 132 10.08 12.92 2.85
C LEU A 132 10.25 13.97 1.75
N VAL A 133 10.32 13.53 0.49
CA VAL A 133 10.32 14.40 -0.68
C VAL A 133 8.98 14.30 -1.39
N MET A 134 8.29 15.42 -1.51
CA MET A 134 6.95 15.49 -2.11
C MET A 134 6.87 16.63 -3.13
N GLY A 135 6.29 16.32 -4.30
CA GLY A 135 5.86 17.35 -5.23
C GLY A 135 4.50 17.95 -4.84
N GLN A 136 4.10 19.02 -5.52
CA GLN A 136 2.79 19.65 -5.31
C GLN A 136 1.62 18.70 -5.58
N HIS A 137 1.81 17.78 -6.52
CA HIS A 137 0.82 16.76 -6.92
C HIS A 137 0.84 15.52 -6.01
N SER A 138 1.90 15.33 -5.23
CA SER A 138 2.06 14.18 -4.36
C SER A 138 1.04 14.15 -3.24
N GLN A 139 0.68 12.95 -2.79
CA GLN A 139 -0.22 12.75 -1.67
C GLN A 139 0.16 11.56 -0.78
N LEU A 140 0.02 11.77 0.52
CA LEU A 140 -0.10 10.72 1.51
C LEU A 140 -1.58 10.43 1.80
N GLY A 141 -1.86 9.39 2.58
CA GLY A 141 -3.19 9.04 3.04
C GLY A 141 -3.26 8.86 4.57
N PRO A 142 -4.48 8.84 5.12
CA PRO A 142 -4.71 8.41 6.50
C PRO A 142 -4.16 7.01 6.79
N ILE A 143 -3.78 6.77 8.04
CA ILE A 143 -3.27 5.47 8.53
C ILE A 143 -4.31 4.75 9.41
N ASP A 144 -5.56 5.21 9.44
CA ASP A 144 -6.62 4.61 10.24
C ASP A 144 -6.91 3.17 9.76
N PRO A 145 -6.92 2.17 10.66
CA PRO A 145 -7.20 0.79 10.28
C PRO A 145 -8.61 0.61 9.74
N GLN A 146 -8.74 -0.21 8.71
CA GLN A 146 -10.02 -0.60 8.12
C GLN A 146 -10.33 -2.08 8.39
N PHE A 147 -11.58 -2.36 8.70
CA PHE A 147 -12.08 -3.70 8.98
C PHE A 147 -13.14 -4.10 7.96
N ILE A 148 -13.07 -5.35 7.51
CA ILE A 148 -14.15 -5.94 6.73
C ILE A 148 -15.18 -6.54 7.67
N ILE A 149 -16.38 -5.97 7.67
CA ILE A 149 -17.54 -6.48 8.40
C ILE A 149 -18.43 -7.24 7.42
N TYR A 150 -18.89 -8.41 7.84
CA TYR A 150 -19.86 -9.18 7.06
C TYR A 150 -21.27 -8.83 7.52
N THR A 151 -22.05 -8.23 6.63
CA THR A 151 -23.47 -7.97 6.84
C THR A 151 -24.30 -8.96 6.01
N PRO A 152 -25.62 -9.06 6.24
CA PRO A 152 -26.50 -9.86 5.39
C PRO A 152 -26.42 -9.48 3.89
N GLU A 153 -26.07 -8.23 3.58
CA GLU A 153 -25.89 -7.70 2.22
C GLU A 153 -24.48 -7.92 1.66
N GLY A 154 -23.59 -8.55 2.43
CA GLY A 154 -22.23 -8.92 2.04
C GLY A 154 -21.14 -8.22 2.85
N ALA A 155 -19.89 -8.39 2.40
CA ALA A 155 -18.74 -7.74 3.01
C ALA A 155 -18.77 -6.21 2.78
N ARG A 156 -18.47 -5.45 3.82
CA ARG A 156 -18.34 -3.99 3.80
C ARG A 156 -17.06 -3.60 4.54
N SER A 157 -16.28 -2.67 3.98
CA SER A 157 -15.15 -2.07 4.70
C SER A 157 -15.65 -0.91 5.56
N ALA A 158 -15.17 -0.83 6.80
CA ALA A 158 -15.46 0.26 7.71
C ALA A 158 -14.19 0.65 8.51
N PRO A 159 -13.93 1.94 8.72
CA PRO A 159 -12.89 2.41 9.62
C PRO A 159 -13.12 1.92 11.05
N ALA A 160 -12.05 1.55 11.75
CA ALA A 160 -12.09 1.13 13.16
C ALA A 160 -12.82 2.17 14.03
N LYS A 161 -12.51 3.45 13.85
CA LYS A 161 -13.14 4.55 14.59
C LYS A 161 -14.65 4.64 14.34
N ALA A 162 -15.10 4.41 13.10
CA ALA A 162 -16.51 4.46 12.75
C ALA A 162 -17.30 3.33 13.43
N ILE A 163 -16.72 2.14 13.54
CA ILE A 163 -17.30 0.99 14.26
C ILE A 163 -17.45 1.33 15.75
N LEU A 164 -16.40 1.86 16.37
CA LEU A 164 -16.42 2.28 17.78
C LEU A 164 -17.48 3.36 18.03
N ASN A 165 -17.53 4.38 17.16
CA ASN A 165 -18.50 5.46 17.27
C ASN A 165 -19.95 4.96 17.09
N GLN A 166 -20.20 4.02 16.17
CA GLN A 166 -21.52 3.40 16.00
C GLN A 166 -21.93 2.60 17.25
N PHE A 167 -21.00 1.88 17.88
CA PHE A 167 -21.28 1.16 19.11
C PHE A 167 -21.59 2.10 20.29
N GLU A 168 -20.87 3.21 20.42
CA GLU A 168 -21.17 4.23 21.44
C GLU A 168 -22.52 4.91 21.20
N LEU A 169 -22.92 5.12 19.93
CA LEU A 169 -24.25 5.59 19.60
C LEU A 169 -25.31 4.57 20.02
N ALA A 170 -25.11 3.28 19.71
CA ALA A 170 -26.02 2.22 20.12
C ALA A 170 -26.21 2.16 21.65
N LYS A 171 -25.12 2.31 22.43
CA LYS A 171 -25.18 2.40 23.90
C LYS A 171 -26.01 3.58 24.41
N ARG A 172 -26.06 4.69 23.67
CA ARG A 172 -26.88 5.86 24.04
C ARG A 172 -28.34 5.66 23.67
N GLU A 173 -28.61 5.18 22.46
CA GLU A 173 -29.98 5.04 21.94
C GLU A 173 -30.73 3.85 22.51
N CYS A 174 -30.05 2.73 22.82
CA CYS A 174 -30.66 1.54 23.42
C CYS A 174 -30.89 1.66 24.93
N ARG A 175 -30.70 2.85 25.53
CA ARG A 175 -31.13 3.11 26.91
C ARG A 175 -32.64 3.09 27.04
N THR A 176 -33.36 3.44 25.97
CA THR A 176 -34.80 3.29 25.88
C THR A 176 -35.14 2.00 25.12
N PRO A 177 -36.05 1.15 25.65
CA PRO A 177 -36.41 -0.11 25.01
C PRO A 177 -37.01 0.04 23.59
N GLU A 178 -37.57 1.21 23.25
CA GLU A 178 -38.19 1.44 21.95
C GLU A 178 -37.19 1.32 20.78
N ASN A 179 -35.95 1.73 20.98
CA ASN A 179 -34.91 1.73 19.94
C ASN A 179 -34.23 0.36 19.79
N LEU A 180 -34.42 -0.54 20.75
CA LEU A 180 -33.73 -1.82 20.81
C LEU A 180 -34.04 -2.67 19.57
N ALA A 181 -35.30 -2.69 19.12
CA ALA A 181 -35.72 -3.42 17.92
C ALA A 181 -35.00 -2.94 16.64
N ALA A 182 -34.74 -1.64 16.51
CA ALA A 182 -34.06 -1.06 15.36
C ALA A 182 -32.54 -1.37 15.35
N TRP A 183 -31.91 -1.42 16.52
CA TRP A 183 -30.48 -1.70 16.65
C TRP A 183 -30.13 -3.19 16.61
N MET A 184 -31.07 -4.09 16.88
CA MET A 184 -30.80 -5.52 17.01
C MET A 184 -30.15 -6.16 15.77
N PRO A 185 -30.56 -5.85 14.53
CA PRO A 185 -29.88 -6.35 13.34
C PRO A 185 -28.43 -5.86 13.24
N ILE A 186 -28.18 -4.59 13.62
CA ILE A 186 -26.86 -3.97 13.57
C ILE A 186 -25.96 -4.56 14.66
N LEU A 187 -26.43 -4.69 15.89
CA LEU A 187 -25.65 -5.26 17.01
C LEU A 187 -25.21 -6.70 16.76
N ARG A 188 -25.98 -7.48 15.98
CA ARG A 188 -25.61 -8.85 15.59
C ARG A 188 -24.42 -8.92 14.62
N THR A 189 -24.04 -7.84 13.95
CA THR A 189 -22.86 -7.82 13.07
C THR A 189 -21.56 -7.67 13.85
N TYR A 190 -21.62 -7.25 15.12
CA TYR A 190 -20.45 -7.12 15.99
C TYR A 190 -20.04 -8.50 16.52
N ALA A 191 -19.06 -9.11 15.85
CA ALA A 191 -18.45 -10.35 16.33
C ALA A 191 -17.76 -10.12 17.70
N PRO A 192 -17.69 -11.16 18.57
CA PRO A 192 -16.93 -11.08 19.81
C PRO A 192 -15.51 -10.59 19.59
N GLY A 193 -15.10 -9.58 20.36
CA GLY A 193 -13.76 -8.98 20.29
C GLY A 193 -13.55 -7.94 19.19
N LEU A 194 -14.53 -7.66 18.33
CA LEU A 194 -14.38 -6.67 17.25
C LEU A 194 -13.98 -5.27 17.76
N LEU A 195 -14.63 -4.80 18.84
CA LEU A 195 -14.36 -3.47 19.39
C LEU A 195 -12.94 -3.38 19.94
N THR A 196 -12.50 -4.39 20.69
CA THR A 196 -11.12 -4.47 21.20
C THR A 196 -10.11 -4.52 20.07
N GLN A 197 -10.38 -5.30 19.00
CA GLN A 197 -9.54 -5.31 17.80
C GLN A 197 -9.47 -3.93 17.15
N CYS A 198 -10.57 -3.20 17.05
CA CYS A 198 -10.57 -1.84 16.52
C CYS A 198 -9.66 -0.92 17.35
N GLU A 199 -9.80 -0.92 18.68
CA GLU A 199 -8.98 -0.12 19.59
C GLU A 199 -7.49 -0.50 19.50
N ASP A 200 -7.19 -1.80 19.51
CA ASP A 200 -5.81 -2.30 19.48
C ASP A 200 -5.15 -2.02 18.13
N SER A 201 -5.86 -2.19 17.00
CA SER A 201 -5.33 -1.84 15.69
C SER A 201 -5.07 -0.34 15.54
N GLN A 202 -5.94 0.52 16.10
CA GLN A 202 -5.68 1.97 16.11
C GLN A 202 -4.44 2.31 16.92
N ARG A 203 -4.29 1.70 18.11
CA ARG A 203 -3.11 1.88 18.97
C ARG A 203 -1.84 1.37 18.29
N LEU A 204 -1.92 0.24 17.59
CA LEU A 204 -0.80 -0.35 16.87
C LEU A 204 -0.30 0.57 15.76
N ALA A 205 -1.20 1.01 14.86
CA ALA A 205 -0.84 1.86 13.74
C ALA A 205 -0.23 3.21 14.18
N SER A 206 -0.89 3.92 15.10
CA SER A 206 -0.38 5.18 15.63
C SER A 206 0.93 4.97 16.41
N GLY A 207 1.01 3.92 17.24
CA GLY A 207 2.21 3.61 18.03
C GLY A 207 3.44 3.28 17.17
N MET A 208 3.28 2.51 16.10
CA MET A 208 4.35 2.21 15.15
C MET A 208 4.90 3.50 14.50
N VAL A 209 4.00 4.33 13.95
CA VAL A 209 4.38 5.57 13.28
C VAL A 209 5.03 6.55 14.25
N ALA A 210 4.47 6.73 15.45
CA ALA A 210 5.07 7.58 16.48
C ALA A 210 6.48 7.08 16.84
N GLY A 211 6.65 5.77 17.07
CA GLY A 211 7.95 5.20 17.39
C GLY A 211 8.98 5.30 16.25
N TRP A 212 8.56 5.30 14.98
CA TRP A 212 9.49 5.52 13.86
C TRP A 212 9.85 6.98 13.67
N LEU A 213 8.88 7.89 13.80
CA LEU A 213 9.13 9.33 13.74
C LEU A 213 10.12 9.76 14.83
N GLU A 214 9.95 9.27 16.05
CA GLU A 214 10.82 9.60 17.19
C GLU A 214 12.24 9.10 16.95
N ARG A 215 12.37 7.86 16.48
CA ARG A 215 13.68 7.24 16.25
C ARG A 215 14.43 7.83 15.06
N TYR A 216 13.73 8.25 14.01
CA TYR A 216 14.35 8.57 12.72
C TYR A 216 14.15 10.01 12.27
N MET A 217 12.92 10.44 12.00
CA MET A 217 12.64 11.77 11.44
C MET A 217 12.98 12.87 12.43
N PHE A 218 12.63 12.71 13.70
CA PHE A 218 12.86 13.67 14.78
C PHE A 218 14.00 13.24 15.70
N SER A 219 14.88 12.36 15.23
CA SER A 219 16.02 11.87 16.02
C SER A 219 16.88 13.05 16.50
N GLY A 220 17.09 13.12 17.82
CA GLY A 220 17.88 14.17 18.47
C GLY A 220 17.15 15.49 18.77
N GLU A 221 15.86 15.61 18.43
CA GLU A 221 15.04 16.76 18.84
C GLU A 221 14.57 16.62 20.30
N GLU A 222 14.58 17.70 21.09
CA GLU A 222 14.20 17.67 22.51
C GLU A 222 12.72 17.26 22.70
N ASP A 223 11.85 17.64 21.77
CA ASP A 223 10.42 17.37 21.76
C ASP A 223 10.03 16.18 20.86
N ALA A 224 11.00 15.37 20.42
CA ALA A 224 10.81 14.30 19.43
C ALA A 224 9.63 13.38 19.76
N LYS A 225 9.50 12.97 21.03
CA LYS A 225 8.44 12.05 21.48
C LYS A 225 7.05 12.67 21.37
N GLU A 226 6.89 13.92 21.81
CA GLU A 226 5.61 14.63 21.76
C GLU A 226 5.22 14.94 20.32
N LYS A 227 6.17 15.44 19.53
CA LYS A 227 5.99 15.74 18.11
C LYS A 227 5.59 14.49 17.31
N SER A 228 6.25 13.36 17.58
CA SER A 228 5.94 12.08 16.94
C SER A 228 4.53 11.60 17.24
N LYS A 229 4.10 11.71 18.50
CA LYS A 229 2.75 11.33 18.91
C LYS A 229 1.71 12.23 18.22
N THR A 230 1.94 13.54 18.20
CA THR A 230 1.05 14.51 17.54
C THR A 230 0.88 14.21 16.05
N VAL A 231 1.98 13.98 15.33
CA VAL A 231 1.94 13.61 13.90
C VAL A 231 1.20 12.29 13.70
N ALA A 232 1.54 11.25 14.46
CA ALA A 232 0.95 9.93 14.30
C ALA A 232 -0.56 9.93 14.58
N ASP A 233 -0.99 10.59 15.66
CA ASP A 233 -2.40 10.72 16.01
C ASP A 233 -3.16 11.52 14.93
N TRP A 234 -2.56 12.57 14.37
CA TRP A 234 -3.19 13.33 13.29
C TRP A 234 -3.40 12.46 12.05
N PHE A 235 -2.41 11.68 11.62
CA PHE A 235 -2.57 10.77 10.48
C PHE A 235 -3.57 9.62 10.75
N ALA A 236 -3.79 9.26 12.02
CA ALA A 236 -4.75 8.24 12.44
C ALA A 236 -6.16 8.79 12.69
N ASP A 237 -6.35 10.11 12.66
CA ASP A 237 -7.62 10.75 13.00
C ASP A 237 -8.64 10.69 11.84
N TYR A 238 -9.43 9.61 11.85
CA TYR A 238 -10.55 9.44 10.93
C TYR A 238 -11.55 10.59 10.97
N GLU A 239 -11.80 11.21 12.13
CA GLU A 239 -12.84 12.24 12.27
C GLU A 239 -12.46 13.51 11.53
N SER A 240 -11.17 13.87 11.51
CA SER A 240 -10.68 15.02 10.73
C SER A 240 -10.63 14.75 9.22
N PHE A 241 -10.37 13.51 8.80
CA PHE A 241 -10.25 13.20 7.37
C PHE A 241 -11.57 12.83 6.69
N HIS A 242 -12.55 12.30 7.43
CA HIS A 242 -13.85 11.78 6.99
C HIS A 242 -13.81 10.64 5.95
N SER A 243 -12.66 10.39 5.31
CA SER A 243 -12.46 9.37 4.27
C SER A 243 -11.04 8.85 4.32
N HIS A 244 -10.90 7.52 4.27
CA HIS A 244 -9.59 6.86 4.19
C HIS A 244 -8.85 7.16 2.87
N GLY A 245 -9.56 7.62 1.84
CA GLY A 245 -8.97 8.08 0.58
C GLY A 245 -8.64 9.57 0.57
N ARG A 246 -8.75 10.28 1.70
CA ARG A 246 -8.51 11.72 1.76
C ARG A 246 -7.05 12.02 1.43
N ARG A 247 -6.84 12.92 0.46
CA ARG A 247 -5.52 13.43 0.12
C ARG A 247 -4.91 14.19 1.32
N VAL A 248 -3.68 13.83 1.67
CA VAL A 248 -2.78 14.63 2.51
C VAL A 248 -1.64 15.15 1.65
N GLY A 249 -1.68 16.45 1.33
CA GLY A 249 -0.62 17.11 0.55
C GLY A 249 0.59 17.48 1.41
N ARG A 250 1.68 17.89 0.74
CA ARG A 250 2.95 18.29 1.38
C ARG A 250 2.79 19.38 2.45
N ASP A 251 1.96 20.39 2.18
CA ASP A 251 1.79 21.52 3.10
C ASP A 251 1.02 21.12 4.36
N GLN A 252 0.06 20.19 4.22
CA GLN A 252 -0.67 19.64 5.37
C GLN A 252 0.25 18.76 6.21
N ALA A 253 1.05 17.90 5.58
CA ALA A 253 2.04 17.07 6.28
C ALA A 253 3.07 17.96 7.02
N ARG A 254 3.56 19.03 6.37
CA ARG A 254 4.46 20.00 7.00
C ARG A 254 3.81 20.74 8.17
N ALA A 255 2.55 21.14 8.02
CA ALA A 255 1.81 21.87 9.05
C ALA A 255 1.68 21.08 10.37
N VAL A 256 1.65 19.74 10.30
CA VAL A 256 1.64 18.89 11.50
C VAL A 256 3.03 18.49 12.00
N GLY A 257 4.09 18.91 11.31
CA GLY A 257 5.48 18.77 11.76
C GLY A 257 6.33 17.77 10.97
N VAL A 258 5.80 17.12 9.92
CA VAL A 258 6.58 16.20 9.07
C VAL A 258 7.67 16.97 8.33
N LYS A 259 8.89 16.41 8.29
CA LYS A 259 10.01 16.97 7.51
C LYS A 259 9.80 16.68 6.02
N VAL A 260 9.24 17.66 5.31
CA VAL A 260 8.95 17.58 3.88
C VAL A 260 9.83 18.53 3.08
N VAL A 261 10.64 17.97 2.20
CA VAL A 261 11.41 18.67 1.16
C VAL A 261 10.54 18.78 -0.10
N ASP A 262 10.48 19.97 -0.69
CA ASP A 262 9.75 20.18 -1.93
C ASP A 262 10.54 19.59 -3.10
N LEU A 263 9.91 18.68 -3.85
CA LEU A 263 10.56 18.05 -5.01
C LEU A 263 10.99 19.10 -6.05
N GLU A 264 10.21 20.17 -6.19
CA GLU A 264 10.43 21.27 -7.12
C GLU A 264 11.62 22.17 -6.77
N ASP A 265 12.21 22.07 -5.57
CA ASP A 265 13.38 22.86 -5.18
C ASP A 265 14.64 22.44 -5.96
N ASP A 266 14.66 21.22 -6.51
CA ASP A 266 15.73 20.71 -7.38
C ASP A 266 15.12 20.14 -8.67
N ALA A 267 15.24 20.91 -9.76
CA ALA A 267 14.70 20.53 -11.06
C ALA A 267 15.34 19.25 -11.64
N GLN A 268 16.60 18.96 -11.32
CA GLN A 268 17.26 17.73 -11.80
C GLN A 268 16.77 16.52 -11.03
N LEU A 269 16.58 16.66 -9.71
CA LEU A 269 16.01 15.62 -8.86
C LEU A 269 14.56 15.34 -9.24
N GLN A 270 13.77 16.40 -9.44
CA GLN A 270 12.40 16.30 -9.92
C GLN A 270 12.32 15.51 -11.23
N ASP A 271 13.15 15.87 -12.22
CA ASP A 271 13.22 15.19 -13.52
C ASP A 271 13.53 13.69 -13.35
N ALA A 272 14.55 13.36 -12.55
CA ALA A 272 14.98 11.98 -12.34
C ALA A 272 13.89 11.14 -11.65
N VAL A 273 13.28 11.64 -10.57
CA VAL A 273 12.25 10.93 -9.81
C VAL A 273 10.98 10.73 -10.64
N LEU A 274 10.52 11.76 -11.34
CA LEU A 274 9.33 11.66 -12.18
C LEU A 274 9.56 10.78 -13.41
N SER A 275 10.78 10.75 -13.95
CA SER A 275 11.13 9.84 -15.05
C SER A 275 11.06 8.37 -14.61
N VAL A 276 11.57 8.05 -13.41
CA VAL A 276 11.41 6.71 -12.82
C VAL A 276 9.93 6.37 -12.66
N HIS A 277 9.13 7.29 -12.11
CA HIS A 277 7.70 7.08 -11.91
C HIS A 277 6.97 6.83 -13.23
N HIS A 278 7.15 7.70 -14.23
CA HIS A 278 6.51 7.57 -15.54
C HIS A 278 6.95 6.30 -16.30
N ALA A 279 8.23 5.94 -16.28
CA ALA A 279 8.69 4.68 -16.87
C ALA A 279 8.08 3.46 -16.17
N THR A 280 7.88 3.55 -14.85
CA THR A 280 7.20 2.51 -14.06
C THR A 280 5.71 2.42 -14.41
N MET A 281 5.03 3.54 -14.56
CA MET A 281 3.62 3.54 -14.95
C MET A 281 3.43 3.01 -16.38
N HIS A 282 4.33 3.34 -17.31
CA HIS A 282 4.34 2.70 -18.64
C HIS A 282 4.60 1.20 -18.58
N THR A 283 5.47 0.74 -17.67
CA THR A 283 5.66 -0.70 -17.41
C THR A 283 4.35 -1.34 -16.98
N PHE A 284 3.63 -0.74 -16.03
CA PHE A 284 2.34 -1.26 -15.59
C PHE A 284 1.32 -1.23 -16.72
N ALA A 285 1.16 -0.13 -17.45
CA ALA A 285 0.20 -0.04 -18.55
C ALA A 285 0.50 -1.05 -19.68
N GLY A 286 1.79 -1.27 -19.98
CA GLY A 286 2.26 -2.07 -21.12
C GLY A 286 2.49 -3.56 -20.84
N THR A 287 2.41 -4.01 -19.58
CA THR A 287 2.72 -5.40 -19.20
C THR A 287 1.74 -5.95 -18.16
N PRO A 288 1.68 -7.28 -17.94
CA PRO A 288 0.92 -7.87 -16.84
C PRO A 288 1.49 -7.60 -15.44
N ALA A 289 2.55 -6.81 -15.27
CA ALA A 289 3.12 -6.53 -13.95
C ALA A 289 2.08 -5.87 -13.03
N GLN A 290 2.02 -6.31 -11.77
CA GLN A 290 1.10 -5.83 -10.75
C GLN A 290 1.82 -5.12 -9.61
N LYS A 291 3.05 -5.55 -9.31
CA LYS A 291 3.93 -4.97 -8.30
C LYS A 291 5.38 -5.14 -8.71
N ILE A 292 6.19 -4.11 -8.46
CA ILE A 292 7.62 -4.08 -8.76
C ILE A 292 8.35 -3.60 -7.52
N ILE A 293 9.34 -4.39 -7.08
CA ILE A 293 10.33 -4.01 -6.09
C ILE A 293 11.70 -4.19 -6.73
N GLU A 294 12.40 -3.09 -7.01
CA GLU A 294 13.61 -3.12 -7.85
C GLU A 294 14.63 -2.07 -7.41
N ASN A 295 15.93 -2.37 -7.60
CA ASN A 295 17.01 -1.41 -7.37
C ASN A 295 17.65 -0.89 -8.67
N TYR A 296 18.50 0.12 -8.56
CA TYR A 296 19.25 0.70 -9.68
C TYR A 296 20.27 -0.24 -10.35
N HIS A 297 20.60 -1.39 -9.76
CA HIS A 297 21.39 -2.44 -10.41
C HIS A 297 20.55 -3.40 -11.27
N GLY A 298 19.23 -3.18 -11.36
CA GLY A 298 18.30 -4.04 -12.08
C GLY A 298 17.98 -5.35 -11.34
N ARG A 299 18.30 -5.45 -10.04
CA ARG A 299 17.85 -6.56 -9.19
C ARG A 299 16.38 -6.30 -8.86
N ALA A 300 15.51 -7.16 -9.38
CA ALA A 300 14.08 -6.90 -9.42
C ALA A 300 13.28 -8.13 -9.00
N TRP A 301 12.29 -7.90 -8.17
CA TRP A 301 11.18 -8.81 -7.93
C TRP A 301 9.93 -8.20 -8.54
N VAL A 302 9.34 -8.91 -9.49
CA VAL A 302 8.16 -8.45 -10.23
C VAL A 302 7.04 -9.47 -10.05
N ARG A 303 5.94 -9.02 -9.48
CA ARG A 303 4.70 -9.80 -9.42
C ARG A 303 3.96 -9.63 -10.73
N MET A 304 3.80 -10.73 -11.47
CA MET A 304 3.07 -10.75 -12.73
C MET A 304 1.64 -11.25 -12.50
N GLY A 305 0.67 -10.61 -13.14
CA GLY A 305 -0.68 -11.12 -13.24
C GLY A 305 -0.76 -12.34 -14.17
N GLY A 306 -1.45 -13.39 -13.73
CA GLY A 306 -1.78 -14.52 -14.59
C GLY A 306 -2.97 -14.23 -15.51
N SER A 307 -3.04 -14.93 -16.64
CA SER A 307 -4.29 -15.02 -17.40
C SER A 307 -5.34 -15.72 -16.54
N PHE A 308 -6.49 -15.07 -16.33
CA PHE A 308 -7.65 -15.74 -15.73
C PHE A 308 -8.12 -16.84 -16.68
N ILE A 309 -7.64 -18.07 -16.51
CA ILE A 309 -8.33 -19.23 -17.08
C ILE A 309 -9.61 -19.34 -16.28
N ASN A 310 -10.73 -18.94 -16.88
CA ASN A 310 -12.05 -19.23 -16.38
C ASN A 310 -12.18 -20.76 -16.39
N ILE A 311 -11.83 -21.42 -15.28
CA ILE A 311 -12.10 -22.85 -15.11
C ILE A 311 -13.62 -22.93 -14.96
N PRO A 312 -14.37 -23.42 -15.97
CA PRO A 312 -15.81 -23.54 -15.82
C PRO A 312 -16.06 -24.43 -14.61
N ALA A 313 -16.91 -23.96 -13.70
CA ALA A 313 -17.28 -24.69 -12.49
C ALA A 313 -17.55 -26.15 -12.86
N ALA A 314 -16.79 -27.07 -12.27
CA ALA A 314 -17.00 -28.49 -12.47
C ALA A 314 -18.47 -28.77 -12.18
N LYS A 315 -19.20 -29.31 -13.18
CA LYS A 315 -20.59 -29.73 -12.97
C LYS A 315 -20.61 -30.60 -11.72
N PRO A 316 -21.52 -30.35 -10.76
CA PRO A 316 -21.65 -31.19 -9.59
C PRO A 316 -21.74 -32.64 -10.07
N ILE A 317 -20.88 -33.50 -9.52
CA ILE A 317 -20.97 -34.93 -9.77
C ILE A 317 -22.38 -35.31 -9.34
N GLN A 318 -23.26 -35.59 -10.31
CA GLN A 318 -24.55 -36.20 -10.03
C GLN A 318 -24.23 -37.53 -9.37
N THR A 319 -24.29 -37.58 -8.05
CA THR A 319 -24.29 -38.83 -7.30
C THR A 319 -25.56 -39.55 -7.72
N GLY A 320 -25.43 -40.40 -8.74
CA GLY A 320 -26.51 -41.21 -9.26
C GLY A 320 -27.23 -41.89 -8.10
N ASN A 321 -28.53 -41.63 -8.02
CA ASN A 321 -29.39 -42.08 -6.94
C ASN A 321 -29.21 -43.60 -6.74
N ARG A 322 -28.55 -43.99 -5.64
CA ARG A 322 -28.27 -45.40 -5.29
C ARG A 322 -29.57 -46.25 -5.20
N ALA A 323 -30.73 -45.58 -5.13
CA ALA A 323 -32.05 -46.20 -5.14
C ALA A 323 -32.49 -46.75 -6.51
N GLU A 324 -32.04 -46.18 -7.65
CA GLU A 324 -32.46 -46.64 -8.98
C GLU A 324 -31.72 -47.89 -9.44
N ARG A 325 -30.42 -48.04 -9.10
CA ARG A 325 -29.64 -49.24 -9.44
C ARG A 325 -30.11 -50.49 -8.68
N ARG A 326 -30.74 -50.34 -7.51
CA ARG A 326 -31.31 -51.48 -6.76
C ARG A 326 -32.67 -51.95 -7.28
N ARG A 327 -33.39 -51.15 -8.08
CA ARG A 327 -34.66 -51.58 -8.71
C ARG A 327 -34.43 -52.37 -10.02
N GLN A 328 -33.35 -52.09 -10.75
CA GLN A 328 -33.03 -52.85 -11.99
C GLN A 328 -32.42 -54.24 -11.75
N GLN A 329 -31.87 -54.53 -10.58
CA GLN A 329 -31.34 -55.87 -10.23
C GLN A 329 -32.36 -56.83 -9.60
N LYS A 330 -33.57 -56.37 -9.25
CA LYS A 330 -34.63 -57.23 -8.68
C LYS A 330 -35.73 -57.66 -9.67
N GLY A 331 -35.61 -57.30 -10.95
CA GLY A 331 -36.59 -57.63 -12.01
C GLY A 331 -36.13 -58.68 -13.03
N ARG A 332 -35.04 -59.42 -12.76
CA ARG A 332 -34.62 -60.57 -13.58
C ARG A 332 -34.48 -61.81 -12.69
N LYS A 333 -35.62 -62.40 -12.34
CA LYS A 333 -35.78 -63.83 -12.06
C LYS A 333 -37.11 -64.25 -12.66
#